data_AF-A0A7J0GI86-F1
#
_entry.id   AF-A0A7J0GI86-F1
#
_cell.length_a   1.000
_cell.length_b   1.000
_cell.length_c   1.000
_cell.angle_alpha   90.00
_cell.angle_beta   90.00
_cell.angle_gamma   90.00
#
_symmetry.space_group_name_H-M   'P 1'
#
loop_
_entity.id
_entity.type
_entity.pdbx_description
1 polymer ?
#
loop_
_entity_poly.entity_id
_entity_poly.type
_entity_poly.pdbx_seq_one_letter_code
_entity_poly.pdbx_strand_id
1 'polypeptide(L)'
;MAQQFDINERMRGILIDWLIEILSSPTGGEEETPACWGTAMLLACKYEEVSVPVVEDLILISDKAYSRKEVLDMEKLMVNTLQFNLSVPTQYVFMRRFLKAAQSDKKLELLSFFIIELCLVEYEMLKFPPSLLAAAAVFTAQCALTGYKKWSKTSERHTHYSEDQLLRSGTGKLTGVHRKYSTSKYGYAAKSEPAHFLLADRF
;
A
#
# COMPACT_ATOMS: atom_id res chain seq x y z
N MET A 1 21.05 16.41 11.79
CA MET A 1 20.15 15.25 11.76
C MET A 1 19.45 15.29 10.42
N ALA A 2 19.77 14.37 9.51
CA ALA A 2 19.04 14.26 8.25
C ALA A 2 17.58 13.92 8.59
N GLN A 3 16.64 14.76 8.17
CA GLN A 3 15.22 14.48 8.31
C GLN A 3 14.93 13.22 7.50
N GLN A 4 14.50 12.15 8.17
CA GLN A 4 14.10 10.93 7.48
C GLN A 4 12.89 11.28 6.62
N PHE A 5 13.04 11.15 5.30
CA PHE A 5 11.94 11.32 4.36
C PHE A 5 10.90 10.22 4.65
N ASP A 6 9.77 10.64 5.21
CA ASP A 6 8.68 9.74 5.56
C ASP A 6 7.91 9.44 4.26
N ILE A 7 8.03 8.22 3.74
CA ILE A 7 7.32 7.81 2.51
C ILE A 7 5.82 7.92 2.77
N ASN A 8 5.14 8.78 2.01
CA ASN A 8 3.71 9.00 2.17
C ASN A 8 2.90 7.75 1.73
N GLU A 9 1.65 7.70 2.17
CA GLU A 9 0.68 6.63 1.88
C GLU A 9 0.35 6.44 0.38
N ARG A 10 0.47 7.48 -0.45
CA ARG A 10 0.30 7.37 -1.91
C ARG A 10 1.50 6.75 -2.59
N MET A 11 2.69 7.17 -2.19
CA MET A 11 3.96 6.68 -2.71
C MET A 11 4.11 5.18 -2.50
N ARG A 12 3.68 4.62 -1.37
CA ARG A 12 3.86 3.17 -1.08
C ARG A 12 3.19 2.27 -2.10
N GLY A 13 1.95 2.59 -2.48
CA GLY A 13 1.21 1.81 -3.48
C GLY A 13 1.87 1.90 -4.85
N ILE A 14 2.28 3.11 -5.25
CA ILE A 14 2.98 3.36 -6.52
C ILE A 14 4.32 2.62 -6.56
N LEU A 15 5.08 2.67 -5.46
CA LEU A 15 6.38 2.01 -5.36
C LEU A 15 6.28 0.51 -5.54
N ILE A 16 5.36 -0.13 -4.83
CA ILE A 16 5.18 -1.58 -4.90
C ILE A 16 4.78 -1.99 -6.32
N ASP A 17 3.84 -1.27 -6.93
CA ASP A 17 3.38 -1.53 -8.29
C ASP A 17 4.52 -1.44 -9.32
N TRP A 18 5.28 -0.35 -9.30
CA TRP A 18 6.42 -0.18 -10.20
C TRP A 18 7.50 -1.23 -9.97
N LEU A 19 7.81 -1.56 -8.71
CA LEU A 19 8.81 -2.58 -8.41
C LEU A 19 8.38 -3.95 -8.93
N ILE A 20 7.10 -4.32 -8.79
CA ILE A 20 6.58 -5.58 -9.34
C ILE A 20 6.70 -5.60 -10.87
N GLU A 21 6.30 -4.53 -11.54
CA GLU A 21 6.35 -4.43 -13.00
C GLU A 21 7.80 -4.57 -13.52
N ILE A 22 8.74 -3.87 -12.88
CA ILE A 22 10.17 -3.94 -13.22
C ILE A 22 10.73 -5.34 -12.97
N LEU A 23 10.47 -5.93 -11.80
CA LEU A 23 10.96 -7.27 -11.46
C LEU A 23 10.33 -8.37 -12.32
N SER A 24 9.12 -8.14 -12.85
CA SER A 24 8.44 -9.07 -13.76
C SER A 24 8.87 -8.93 -15.23
N SER A 25 9.60 -7.85 -15.57
CA SER A 25 10.03 -7.59 -16.94
C SER A 25 11.17 -8.53 -17.37
N PRO A 26 11.24 -8.94 -18.66
CA PRO A 26 12.27 -9.86 -19.17
C PRO A 26 13.70 -9.29 -19.14
N THR A 27 13.84 -7.99 -18.90
CA THR A 27 15.12 -7.32 -18.61
C THR A 27 15.59 -7.52 -17.16
N GLY A 28 14.74 -8.05 -16.28
CA GLY A 28 14.95 -8.18 -14.83
C GLY A 28 15.91 -9.27 -14.36
N GLY A 29 16.66 -9.91 -15.28
CA GLY A 29 17.62 -10.96 -14.93
C GLY A 29 18.80 -10.51 -14.04
N GLU A 30 19.02 -9.20 -13.87
CA GLU A 30 20.14 -8.63 -13.11
C GLU A 30 19.73 -7.63 -12.00
N GLU A 31 18.43 -7.46 -11.69
CA GLU A 31 17.94 -6.20 -11.09
C GLU A 31 17.32 -6.25 -9.68
N GLU A 32 17.73 -7.18 -8.82
CA GLU A 32 17.59 -6.98 -7.36
C GLU A 32 18.68 -6.04 -6.80
N THR A 33 19.05 -5.00 -7.54
CA THR A 33 20.12 -4.09 -7.10
C THR A 33 19.57 -3.07 -6.11
N PRO A 34 20.32 -2.69 -5.05
CA PRO A 34 19.96 -1.57 -4.17
C PRO A 34 19.67 -0.26 -4.92
N ALA A 35 20.28 -0.09 -6.10
CA ALA A 35 20.03 1.03 -7.01
C ALA A 35 18.60 1.04 -7.58
N CYS A 36 18.01 -0.13 -7.89
CA CYS A 36 16.62 -0.25 -8.34
C CYS A 36 15.66 0.29 -7.28
N TRP A 37 15.75 -0.20 -6.04
CA TRP A 37 14.92 0.25 -4.92
C TRP A 37 15.07 1.75 -4.65
N GLY A 38 16.30 2.26 -4.64
CA GLY A 38 16.56 3.68 -4.45
C GLY A 38 15.98 4.54 -5.58
N THR A 39 16.13 4.10 -6.82
CA THR A 39 15.63 4.82 -8.00
C THR A 39 14.11 4.81 -8.07
N ALA A 40 13.47 3.68 -7.74
CA ALA A 40 12.02 3.61 -7.61
C ALA A 40 11.51 4.63 -6.57
N MET A 41 12.16 4.70 -5.41
CA MET A 41 11.85 5.69 -4.37
C MET A 41 11.97 7.12 -4.90
N LEU A 42 13.05 7.42 -5.62
CA LEU A 42 13.29 8.74 -6.21
C LEU A 42 12.21 9.11 -7.24
N LEU A 43 11.85 8.18 -8.12
CA LEU A 43 10.79 8.39 -9.11
C LEU A 43 9.44 8.65 -8.43
N ALA A 44 9.13 7.92 -7.35
CA ALA A 44 7.86 8.11 -6.64
C ALA A 44 7.83 9.48 -5.94
N CYS A 45 8.96 9.93 -5.39
CA CYS A 45 9.10 11.30 -4.88
C CYS A 45 8.87 12.32 -5.98
N LYS A 46 9.49 12.17 -7.16
CA LYS A 46 9.31 13.09 -8.30
C LYS A 46 7.85 13.16 -8.77
N TYR A 47 7.13 12.05 -8.68
CA TYR A 47 5.76 11.94 -9.16
C TYR A 47 4.73 12.50 -8.16
N GLU A 48 4.89 12.22 -6.86
CA GLU A 48 3.86 12.48 -5.85
C GLU A 48 4.23 13.59 -4.84
N GLU A 49 5.52 13.87 -4.61
CA GLU A 49 5.96 14.83 -3.59
C GLU A 49 6.28 16.21 -4.15
N VAL A 50 6.06 17.24 -3.32
CA VAL A 50 6.46 18.62 -3.64
C VAL A 50 7.96 18.82 -3.40
N SER A 51 8.55 18.09 -2.44
CA SER A 51 9.98 18.13 -2.13
C SER A 51 10.64 16.80 -2.47
N VAL A 52 11.39 16.77 -3.55
CA VAL A 52 12.10 15.58 -4.04
C VAL A 52 13.52 15.57 -3.48
N PRO A 53 14.00 14.44 -2.92
CA PRO A 53 15.40 14.31 -2.52
C PRO A 53 16.32 14.37 -3.76
N VAL A 54 17.51 14.95 -3.61
CA VAL A 54 18.49 14.97 -4.70
C VAL A 54 19.14 13.59 -4.80
N VAL A 55 19.62 13.20 -5.99
CA VAL A 55 20.29 11.90 -6.20
C VAL A 55 21.45 11.69 -5.22
N GLU A 56 22.18 12.74 -4.89
CA GLU A 56 23.26 12.73 -3.92
C GLU A 56 22.81 12.38 -2.50
N ASP A 57 21.63 12.85 -2.09
CA ASP A 57 21.05 12.52 -0.79
C ASP A 57 20.68 11.04 -0.73
N LEU A 58 20.14 10.50 -1.83
CA LEU A 58 19.80 9.08 -1.94
C LEU A 58 21.06 8.20 -1.84
N ILE A 59 22.12 8.55 -2.57
CA ILE A 59 23.41 7.85 -2.51
C ILE A 59 23.98 7.88 -1.08
N LEU A 60 23.89 9.03 -0.40
CA LEU A 60 24.35 9.19 0.97
C LEU A 60 23.54 8.33 1.95
N ILE A 61 22.22 8.29 1.83
CA ILE A 61 21.33 7.47 2.68
C ILE A 61 21.60 5.97 2.47
N SER A 62 21.98 5.57 1.26
CA SER A 62 22.36 4.19 0.93
C SER A 62 23.79 3.80 1.30
N ASP A 63 24.52 4.64 2.04
CA ASP A 63 25.95 4.45 2.35
C ASP A 63 26.82 4.18 1.10
N LYS A 64 26.54 4.93 0.01
CA LYS A 64 27.21 4.80 -1.28
C LYS A 64 27.16 3.39 -1.89
N ALA A 65 26.09 2.63 -1.62
CA ALA A 65 25.86 1.32 -2.24
C ALA A 65 25.75 1.37 -3.78
N TYR A 66 25.50 2.55 -4.35
CA TYR A 66 25.46 2.80 -5.78
C TYR A 66 25.92 4.22 -6.13
N SER A 67 26.34 4.39 -7.37
CA SER A 67 26.82 5.63 -7.96
C SER A 67 25.70 6.42 -8.60
N ARG A 68 25.93 7.72 -8.83
CA ARG A 68 25.00 8.59 -9.59
C ARG A 68 24.69 8.02 -10.97
N LYS A 69 25.69 7.44 -11.64
CA LYS A 69 25.53 6.89 -12.97
C LYS A 69 24.52 5.73 -12.96
N GLU A 70 24.66 4.82 -12.00
CA GLU A 70 23.74 3.70 -11.83
C GLU A 70 22.31 4.17 -11.55
N VAL A 71 22.11 5.20 -10.72
CA VAL A 71 20.78 5.78 -10.48
C VAL A 71 20.16 6.35 -11.77
N LEU A 72 20.94 7.07 -12.57
CA LEU A 72 20.44 7.69 -13.81
C LEU A 72 20.18 6.67 -14.91
N ASP A 73 20.99 5.62 -14.99
CA ASP A 73 20.79 4.55 -15.97
C ASP A 73 19.58 3.68 -15.58
N MET A 74 19.42 3.39 -14.28
CA MET A 74 18.23 2.74 -13.74
C MET A 74 16.97 3.59 -13.93
N GLU A 75 17.05 4.91 -13.76
CA GLU A 75 15.89 5.80 -13.96
C GLU A 75 15.37 5.72 -15.40
N LYS A 76 16.28 5.76 -16.38
CA LYS A 76 15.92 5.60 -17.80
C LYS A 76 15.30 4.24 -18.06
N LEU A 77 15.90 3.18 -17.51
CA LEU A 77 15.39 1.83 -17.68
C LEU A 77 13.97 1.73 -17.13
N MET A 78 13.74 2.13 -15.87
CA MET A 78 12.44 2.05 -15.21
C MET A 78 11.36 2.79 -15.99
N VAL A 79 11.61 4.04 -16.37
CA VAL A 79 10.62 4.86 -17.08
C VAL A 79 10.33 4.30 -18.48
N ASN A 80 11.33 3.75 -19.16
CA ASN A 80 11.15 3.09 -20.46
C ASN A 80 10.37 1.79 -20.34
N THR A 81 10.66 0.96 -19.33
CA THR A 81 9.93 -0.29 -19.06
C THR A 81 8.47 -0.01 -18.73
N LEU A 82 8.21 1.02 -17.93
CA LEU A 82 6.86 1.51 -17.63
C LEU A 82 6.20 2.24 -18.81
N GLN A 83 6.91 2.45 -19.93
CA GLN A 83 6.45 3.21 -21.09
C GLN A 83 5.90 4.60 -20.73
N PHE A 84 6.50 5.25 -19.73
CA PHE A 84 6.03 6.52 -19.15
C PHE A 84 4.59 6.46 -18.57
N ASN A 85 4.01 5.28 -18.38
CA ASN A 85 2.73 5.09 -17.71
C ASN A 85 2.91 5.05 -16.18
N LEU A 86 3.19 6.22 -15.61
CA LEU A 86 3.45 6.39 -14.17
C LEU A 86 2.18 6.48 -13.32
N SER A 87 1.02 6.67 -13.96
CA SER A 87 -0.27 6.84 -13.28
C SER A 87 -0.97 5.50 -13.06
N VAL A 88 -0.76 4.90 -11.89
CA VAL A 88 -1.31 3.58 -11.56
C VAL A 88 -2.44 3.67 -10.52
N PRO A 89 -3.52 2.88 -10.66
CA PRO A 89 -4.63 2.91 -9.72
C PRO A 89 -4.23 2.26 -8.39
N THR A 90 -3.94 3.06 -7.37
CA THR A 90 -3.54 2.54 -6.05
C THR A 90 -4.73 2.26 -5.13
N GLN A 91 -4.53 1.40 -4.13
CA GLN A 91 -5.51 1.14 -3.07
C GLN A 91 -5.91 2.45 -2.37
N TYR A 92 -4.97 3.39 -2.23
CA TYR A 92 -5.18 4.68 -1.58
C TYR A 92 -6.32 5.50 -2.19
N VAL A 93 -6.39 5.58 -3.53
CA VAL A 93 -7.42 6.39 -4.20
C VAL A 93 -8.82 5.79 -4.00
N PHE A 94 -8.93 4.46 -3.99
CA PHE A 94 -10.16 3.75 -3.69
C PHE A 94 -10.55 3.90 -2.22
N MET A 95 -9.61 3.75 -1.30
CA MET A 95 -9.80 3.91 0.15
C MET A 95 -10.47 5.24 0.48
N ARG A 96 -9.94 6.36 -0.04
CA ARG A 96 -10.53 7.69 0.19
C ARG A 96 -11.97 7.80 -0.28
N ARG A 97 -12.33 7.15 -1.39
CA ARG A 97 -13.69 7.13 -1.91
C ARG A 97 -14.61 6.26 -1.06
N PHE A 98 -14.14 5.08 -0.67
CA PHE A 98 -14.94 4.09 0.05
C PHE A 98 -15.19 4.50 1.49
N LEU A 99 -14.19 5.09 2.16
CA LEU A 99 -14.34 5.65 3.50
C LEU A 99 -15.39 6.78 3.56
N LYS A 100 -15.42 7.65 2.54
CA LYS A 100 -16.49 8.65 2.40
C LYS A 100 -17.87 8.01 2.22
N ALA A 101 -17.99 7.00 1.36
CA ALA A 101 -19.26 6.29 1.16
C ALA A 101 -19.72 5.54 2.42
N ALA A 102 -18.76 5.03 3.20
CA ALA A 102 -18.97 4.36 4.48
C ALA A 102 -19.28 5.31 5.65
N GLN A 103 -19.27 6.63 5.43
CA GLN A 103 -19.41 7.65 6.47
C GLN A 103 -18.45 7.41 7.64
N SER A 104 -17.18 7.11 7.32
CA SER A 104 -16.20 6.69 8.31
C SER A 104 -15.86 7.77 9.32
N ASP A 105 -15.71 7.38 10.58
CA ASP A 105 -15.03 8.18 11.58
C ASP A 105 -13.51 7.98 11.51
N LYS A 106 -12.76 8.74 12.32
CA LYS A 106 -11.28 8.68 12.30
C LYS A 106 -10.76 7.30 12.70
N LYS A 107 -11.48 6.58 13.56
CA LYS A 107 -11.08 5.25 14.03
C LYS A 107 -11.18 4.22 12.91
N LEU A 108 -12.29 4.25 12.16
CA LEU A 108 -12.48 3.40 10.99
C LEU A 108 -11.44 3.69 9.91
N GLU A 109 -11.22 4.97 9.59
CA GLU A 109 -10.18 5.39 8.64
C GLU A 109 -8.81 4.81 9.01
N LEU A 110 -8.36 5.01 10.25
CA LEU A 110 -7.06 4.54 10.72
C LEU A 110 -6.94 3.01 10.67
N LEU A 111 -7.98 2.29 11.07
CA LEU A 111 -7.96 0.82 11.05
C LEU A 111 -8.01 0.28 9.63
N SER A 112 -8.79 0.88 8.73
CA SER A 112 -8.79 0.48 7.32
C SER A 112 -7.43 0.72 6.66
N PHE A 113 -6.79 1.87 6.93
CA PHE A 113 -5.43 2.12 6.44
C PHE A 113 -4.38 1.19 7.07
N PHE A 114 -4.56 0.77 8.32
CA PHE A 114 -3.73 -0.27 8.90
C PHE A 114 -3.85 -1.60 8.13
N ILE A 115 -5.09 -2.03 7.84
CA ILE A 115 -5.36 -3.29 7.13
C ILE A 115 -4.83 -3.24 5.69
N ILE A 116 -4.98 -2.11 4.98
CA ILE A 116 -4.47 -2.03 3.60
C ILE A 116 -2.94 -2.04 3.56
N GLU A 117 -2.28 -1.42 4.52
CA GLU A 117 -0.82 -1.44 4.64
C GLU A 117 -0.31 -2.83 5.02
N LEU A 118 -1.08 -3.59 5.80
CA LEU A 118 -0.84 -5.01 6.00
C LEU A 118 -0.90 -5.77 4.66
N CYS A 119 -1.94 -5.55 3.86
CA CYS A 119 -2.08 -6.20 2.55
C CYS A 119 -0.92 -5.87 1.60
N LEU A 120 -0.38 -4.64 1.63
CA LEU A 120 0.75 -4.24 0.78
C LEU A 120 2.05 -5.00 1.06
N VAL A 121 2.23 -5.53 2.27
CA VAL A 121 3.44 -6.28 2.65
C VAL A 121 3.31 -7.78 2.32
N GLU A 122 2.10 -8.26 2.05
CA GLU A 122 1.83 -9.67 1.77
C GLU A 122 1.85 -9.93 0.26
N TYR A 123 2.81 -10.74 -0.21
CA TYR A 123 2.94 -11.07 -1.62
C TYR A 123 1.67 -11.72 -2.19
N GLU A 124 1.00 -12.56 -1.38
CA GLU A 124 -0.25 -13.20 -1.81
C GLU A 124 -1.38 -12.22 -2.12
N MET A 125 -1.33 -10.99 -1.61
CA MET A 125 -2.39 -10.00 -1.82
C MET A 125 -2.30 -9.33 -3.19
N LEU A 126 -1.16 -9.45 -3.88
CA LEU A 126 -0.95 -8.92 -5.24
C LEU A 126 -1.88 -9.54 -6.28
N LYS A 127 -2.44 -10.73 -6.01
CA LYS A 127 -3.43 -11.39 -6.90
C LYS A 127 -4.80 -10.67 -6.93
N PHE A 128 -5.05 -9.74 -6.01
CA PHE A 128 -6.33 -9.05 -5.90
C PHE A 128 -6.23 -7.61 -6.43
N PRO A 129 -7.28 -7.11 -7.12
CA PRO A 129 -7.27 -5.75 -7.62
C PRO A 129 -7.27 -4.73 -6.45
N PRO A 130 -6.61 -3.57 -6.61
CA PRO A 130 -6.50 -2.56 -5.55
C PRO A 130 -7.85 -2.08 -4.99
N SER A 131 -8.89 -2.03 -5.83
CA SER A 131 -10.26 -1.70 -5.42
C SER A 131 -10.87 -2.75 -4.49
N LEU A 132 -10.64 -4.03 -4.75
CA LEU A 132 -11.16 -5.11 -3.90
C LEU A 132 -10.48 -5.08 -2.53
N LEU A 133 -9.15 -4.93 -2.51
CA LEU A 133 -8.39 -4.82 -1.26
C LEU A 133 -8.86 -3.64 -0.41
N ALA A 134 -9.08 -2.47 -1.04
CA ALA A 134 -9.60 -1.30 -0.34
C ALA A 134 -11.01 -1.54 0.24
N ALA A 135 -11.92 -2.14 -0.53
CA ALA A 135 -13.27 -2.44 -0.06
C ALA A 135 -13.26 -3.47 1.08
N ALA A 136 -12.45 -4.53 0.96
CA ALA A 136 -12.29 -5.56 1.98
C ALA A 136 -11.68 -5.00 3.27
N ALA A 137 -10.70 -4.09 3.17
CA ALA A 137 -10.10 -3.43 4.32
C ALA A 137 -11.10 -2.53 5.07
N VAL A 138 -11.94 -1.78 4.36
CA VAL A 138 -13.00 -0.96 4.97
C VAL A 138 -14.03 -1.85 5.66
N PHE A 139 -14.50 -2.91 5.00
CA PHE A 139 -15.47 -3.83 5.58
C PHE A 139 -14.92 -4.55 6.82
N THR A 140 -13.70 -5.09 6.73
CA THR A 140 -13.05 -5.79 7.85
C THR A 140 -12.87 -4.85 9.04
N ALA A 141 -12.46 -3.59 8.80
CA ALA A 141 -12.34 -2.60 9.85
C ALA A 141 -13.69 -2.22 10.48
N GLN A 142 -14.76 -2.09 9.68
CA GLN A 142 -16.11 -1.85 10.21
C GLN A 142 -16.57 -2.99 11.13
N CYS A 143 -16.35 -4.24 10.69
CA CYS A 143 -16.65 -5.43 11.45
C CYS A 143 -15.87 -5.49 12.77
N ALA A 144 -14.56 -5.20 12.74
CA ALA A 144 -13.73 -5.20 13.94
C ALA A 144 -14.14 -4.12 14.95
N LEU A 145 -14.56 -2.94 14.50
CA LEU A 145 -14.90 -1.82 15.39
C LEU A 145 -16.30 -1.87 15.97
N THR A 146 -17.25 -2.44 15.23
CA THR A 146 -18.67 -2.33 15.57
C THR A 146 -19.39 -3.68 15.63
N GLY A 147 -18.65 -4.78 15.58
CA GLY A 147 -19.19 -6.12 15.39
C GLY A 147 -19.64 -6.35 13.93
N TYR A 148 -20.15 -7.54 13.64
CA TYR A 148 -20.67 -7.86 12.31
C TYR A 148 -21.78 -6.87 11.90
N LYS A 149 -21.50 -6.07 10.88
CA LYS A 149 -22.47 -5.18 10.24
C LYS A 149 -22.58 -5.55 8.78
N LYS A 150 -23.81 -5.77 8.33
CA LYS A 150 -24.12 -5.99 6.92
C LYS A 150 -23.54 -4.87 6.07
N TRP A 151 -22.91 -5.23 4.95
CA TRP A 151 -22.35 -4.24 4.02
C TRP A 151 -23.46 -3.32 3.52
N SER A 152 -23.28 -2.00 3.69
CA SER A 152 -24.36 -1.05 3.39
C SER A 152 -24.63 -0.98 1.88
N LYS A 153 -25.90 -0.80 1.48
CA LYS A 153 -26.26 -0.62 0.06
C LYS A 153 -25.54 0.57 -0.58
N THR A 154 -25.27 1.62 0.20
CA THR A 154 -24.49 2.78 -0.26
C THR A 154 -23.05 2.39 -0.54
N SER A 155 -22.41 1.65 0.38
CA SER A 155 -21.06 1.14 0.20
C SER A 155 -20.99 0.21 -1.02
N GLU A 156 -21.89 -0.77 -1.12
CA GLU A 156 -21.99 -1.69 -2.27
C GLU A 156 -22.16 -0.95 -3.60
N ARG A 157 -23.01 0.07 -3.65
CA ARG A 157 -23.19 0.90 -4.85
C ARG A 157 -21.93 1.67 -5.25
N HIS A 158 -21.15 2.13 -4.27
CA HIS A 158 -19.93 2.92 -4.54
C HIS A 158 -18.68 2.07 -4.77
N THR A 159 -18.64 0.84 -4.25
CA THR A 159 -17.53 -0.10 -4.42
C THR A 159 -17.76 -1.10 -5.54
N HIS A 160 -19.02 -1.35 -5.91
CA HIS A 160 -19.45 -2.42 -6.81
C HIS A 160 -19.12 -3.84 -6.34
N TYR A 161 -18.85 -4.01 -5.03
CA TYR A 161 -18.59 -5.32 -4.43
C TYR A 161 -19.67 -5.67 -3.42
N SER A 162 -20.20 -6.88 -3.55
CA SER A 162 -21.13 -7.47 -2.58
C SER A 162 -20.39 -8.02 -1.38
N GLU A 163 -21.11 -8.23 -0.29
CA GLU A 163 -20.54 -8.79 0.94
C GLU A 163 -19.88 -10.16 0.75
N ASP A 164 -20.52 -11.04 -0.03
CA ASP A 164 -20.00 -12.38 -0.35
C ASP A 164 -18.65 -12.32 -1.08
N GLN A 165 -18.44 -11.29 -1.91
CA GLN A 165 -17.16 -11.08 -2.61
C GLN A 165 -16.06 -10.64 -1.63
N LEU A 166 -16.40 -9.83 -0.62
CA LEU A 166 -15.45 -9.32 0.38
C LEU A 166 -15.07 -10.38 1.43
N LEU A 167 -15.99 -11.26 1.80
CA LEU A 167 -15.73 -12.34 2.77
C LEU A 167 -14.79 -13.43 2.23
N ARG A 168 -14.65 -13.54 0.91
CA ARG A 168 -13.83 -14.59 0.27
C ARG A 168 -12.33 -14.26 0.20
N SER A 169 -11.91 -13.05 0.57
CA SER A 169 -10.53 -12.56 0.38
C SER A 169 -9.64 -12.57 1.63
N GLY A 170 -10.10 -13.06 2.78
CA GLY A 170 -9.39 -12.89 4.06
C GLY A 170 -8.65 -14.12 4.60
N THR A 171 -7.35 -14.28 4.29
CA THR A 171 -6.40 -15.14 5.03
C THR A 171 -4.96 -14.61 4.89
N GLY A 172 -4.22 -14.43 6.00
CA GLY A 172 -2.79 -14.03 5.99
C GLY A 172 -2.18 -13.86 7.39
N LYS A 173 -0.85 -13.85 7.51
CA LYS A 173 -0.09 -13.68 8.77
C LYS A 173 0.97 -12.58 8.63
N LEU A 174 0.96 -11.56 9.50
CA LEU A 174 1.85 -10.41 9.34
C LEU A 174 2.37 -9.85 10.68
N THR A 175 3.64 -9.45 10.72
CA THR A 175 4.34 -8.99 11.95
C THR A 175 4.99 -7.60 11.85
N GLY A 176 5.19 -7.04 10.64
CA GLY A 176 5.90 -5.76 10.44
C GLY A 176 5.09 -4.48 10.70
N VAL A 177 3.91 -4.38 10.09
CA VAL A 177 3.05 -3.17 10.13
C VAL A 177 2.46 -2.93 11.53
N HIS A 178 2.35 -3.98 12.34
CA HIS A 178 1.80 -3.94 13.70
C HIS A 178 2.50 -2.91 14.59
N ARG A 179 3.83 -2.74 14.45
CA ARG A 179 4.61 -1.82 15.31
C ARG A 179 4.25 -0.36 15.07
N LYS A 180 4.12 0.06 13.81
CA LYS A 180 3.80 1.44 13.42
C LYS A 180 2.43 1.87 13.96
N TYR A 181 1.45 1.00 13.75
CA TYR A 181 0.05 1.23 14.13
C TYR A 181 -0.27 0.87 15.59
N SER A 182 0.73 0.44 16.36
CA SER A 182 0.66 0.32 17.84
C SER A 182 1.02 1.61 18.58
N THR A 183 1.29 2.72 17.87
CA THR A 183 1.64 4.01 18.48
C THR A 183 0.40 4.88 18.75
N SER A 184 0.52 5.81 19.71
CA SER A 184 -0.56 6.74 20.06
C SER A 184 -0.98 7.64 18.88
N LYS A 185 -0.04 7.97 17.99
CA LYS A 185 -0.29 8.73 16.74
C LYS A 185 -1.39 8.11 15.88
N TYR A 186 -1.51 6.78 15.87
CA TYR A 186 -2.51 6.03 15.10
C TYR A 186 -3.58 5.40 16.00
N GLY A 187 -3.79 5.93 17.20
CA GLY A 187 -4.85 5.48 18.11
C GLY A 187 -4.75 4.01 18.52
N TYR A 188 -3.55 3.42 18.47
CA TYR A 188 -3.32 1.99 18.72
C TYR A 188 -4.14 1.06 17.80
N ALA A 189 -4.38 1.43 16.54
CA ALA A 189 -5.17 0.64 15.58
C ALA A 189 -4.80 -0.86 15.54
N ALA A 190 -3.51 -1.19 15.67
CA ALA A 190 -3.02 -2.57 15.69
C ALA A 190 -3.48 -3.40 16.92
N LYS A 191 -3.85 -2.75 18.03
CA LYS A 191 -4.36 -3.41 19.24
C LYS A 191 -5.87 -3.67 19.19
N SER A 192 -6.55 -3.31 18.10
CA SER A 192 -7.98 -3.60 17.92
C SER A 192 -8.16 -5.10 17.77
N GLU A 193 -9.20 -5.66 18.39
CA GLU A 193 -9.50 -7.09 18.26
C GLU A 193 -9.79 -7.43 16.79
N PRO A 194 -9.16 -8.47 16.21
CA PRO A 194 -9.46 -8.91 14.86
C PRO A 194 -10.91 -9.41 14.79
N ALA A 195 -11.56 -9.22 13.64
CA ALA A 195 -12.91 -9.71 13.38
C ALA A 195 -12.92 -11.24 13.13
N HIS A 196 -12.44 -12.03 14.11
CA HIS A 196 -12.33 -13.49 14.03
C HIS A 196 -13.65 -14.19 13.71
N PHE A 197 -14.79 -13.57 14.10
CA PHE A 197 -16.13 -14.07 13.79
C PHE A 197 -16.43 -14.13 12.29
N LEU A 198 -15.73 -13.36 11.45
CA LEU A 198 -15.86 -13.46 9.98
C LEU A 198 -15.30 -14.77 9.41
N LEU A 199 -14.45 -15.47 10.19
CA LEU A 199 -13.81 -16.73 9.81
C LEU A 199 -14.50 -17.95 10.42
N ALA A 200 -15.39 -17.75 11.40
CA ALA A 200 -15.96 -18.82 12.22
C ALA A 200 -17.10 -19.60 11.52
N ASP A 201 -17.73 -19.05 10.48
CA ASP A 201 -18.84 -19.69 9.75
C ASP A 201 -18.40 -20.62 8.60
N ARG A 202 -17.15 -21.12 8.62
CA ARG A 202 -16.60 -21.95 7.52
C ARG A 202 -15.98 -23.30 7.94
N PHE A 203 -16.45 -23.89 9.03
CA PHE A 203 -16.21 -25.30 9.33
C PHE A 203 -17.52 -26.02 9.68
#